data_AF-A0A2V8VBF6-F1
#
_entry.id   AF-A0A2V8VBF6-F1
#
_cell.length_a   1.000
_cell.length_b   1.000
_cell.length_c   1.000
_cell.angle_alpha   90.00
_cell.angle_beta   90.00
_cell.angle_gamma   90.00
#
_symmetry.space_group_name_H-M   'P 1'
#
loop_
_entity.id
_entity.type
_entity.pdbx_description
1 polymer ?
#
loop_
_entity_poly.entity_id
_entity_poly.type
_entity_poly.pdbx_seq_one_letter_code
_entity_poly.pdbx_strand_id
1 'polypeptide(L)'
;MMWSGPIIAAFVIYHILDLTTGAANTAQFRELHAYENLVYSFRRIPVSVFYIVAMLLLGMHLYHGLWSMFQSMGFSHPRYMPVIKRAAAWVAILLVVGFISIPIAVLTGLVGSNL
;
A
#
# COMPACT_ATOMS: atom_id res chain seq x y z
N MET A 1 3.94 -13.76 -7.28
CA MET A 1 3.15 -13.55 -8.52
C MET A 1 4.01 -12.81 -9.54
N MET A 2 3.98 -13.22 -10.80
CA MET A 2 4.87 -12.70 -11.84
C MET A 2 4.64 -11.21 -12.15
N TRP A 3 3.39 -10.75 -12.13
CA TRP A 3 3.03 -9.39 -12.55
C TRP A 3 2.94 -8.40 -11.39
N SER A 4 2.24 -8.74 -10.30
CA SER A 4 2.06 -7.80 -9.19
C SER A 4 3.35 -7.53 -8.41
N GLY A 5 4.30 -8.47 -8.36
CA GLY A 5 5.58 -8.29 -7.67
C GLY A 5 6.42 -7.13 -8.23
N PRO A 6 6.78 -7.17 -9.53
CA PRO A 6 7.50 -6.06 -10.17
C PRO A 6 6.76 -4.72 -10.11
N ILE A 7 5.42 -4.72 -10.23
CA ILE A 7 4.63 -3.50 -10.11
C ILE A 7 4.72 -2.92 -8.70
N ILE A 8 4.69 -3.75 -7.66
CA ILE A 8 4.90 -3.30 -6.28
C ILE A 8 6.32 -2.76 -6.10
N ALA A 9 7.33 -3.37 -6.71
CA ALA A 9 8.70 -2.85 -6.66
C ALA A 9 8.79 -1.44 -7.29
N ALA A 10 8.15 -1.23 -8.44
CA ALA A 10 8.06 0.09 -9.06
C ALA A 10 7.31 1.10 -8.17
N PHE A 11 6.22 0.65 -7.51
CA PHE A 11 5.52 1.46 -6.52
C PHE A 11 6.42 1.84 -5.33
N VAL A 12 7.24 0.93 -4.79
CA VAL A 12 8.16 1.23 -3.70
C VAL A 12 9.20 2.28 -4.11
N ILE A 13 9.73 2.20 -5.34
CA ILE A 13 10.62 3.23 -5.87
C ILE A 13 9.90 4.58 -5.92
N TYR A 14 8.71 4.63 -6.51
CA TYR A 14 7.92 5.87 -6.56
C TYR A 14 7.61 6.40 -5.15
N HIS A 15 7.25 5.54 -4.21
CA HIS A 15 6.95 5.89 -2.83
C HIS A 15 8.13 6.58 -2.13
N ILE A 16 9.34 6.06 -2.32
CA ILE A 16 10.57 6.67 -1.80
C ILE A 16 10.81 8.02 -2.47
N LEU A 17 10.66 8.10 -3.80
CA LEU A 17 10.83 9.36 -4.54
C LEU A 17 9.80 10.42 -4.15
N ASP A 18 8.59 10.03 -3.80
CA ASP A 18 7.47 10.93 -3.49
C ASP A 18 7.49 11.41 -2.04
N LEU A 19 7.59 10.48 -1.08
CA LEU A 19 7.41 10.78 0.35
C LEU A 19 8.72 10.84 1.15
N THR A 20 9.81 10.24 0.66
CA THR A 20 11.09 10.21 1.39
C THR A 20 12.06 11.25 0.86
N THR A 21 12.29 11.29 -0.45
CA THR A 21 13.29 12.20 -1.06
C THR A 21 12.66 13.46 -1.66
N GLY A 22 11.35 13.48 -1.89
CA GLY A 22 10.65 14.62 -2.48
C GLY A 22 10.89 14.82 -3.98
N ALA A 23 11.66 13.94 -4.63
CA ALA A 23 11.96 14.00 -6.06
C ALA A 23 10.70 13.94 -6.96
N ALA A 24 9.62 13.30 -6.49
CA ALA A 24 8.32 13.29 -7.18
C ALA A 24 7.28 14.25 -6.56
N ASN A 25 7.59 14.88 -5.42
CA ASN A 25 6.75 15.88 -4.73
C ASN A 25 7.42 17.26 -4.70
N THR A 26 7.96 17.69 -5.84
CA THR A 26 8.89 18.83 -5.91
C THR A 26 8.29 20.19 -5.52
N ALA A 27 6.97 20.37 -5.63
CA ALA A 27 6.34 21.68 -5.43
C ALA A 27 6.12 22.05 -3.94
N GLN A 28 5.92 21.05 -3.08
CA GLN A 28 5.49 21.28 -1.69
C GLN A 28 6.28 20.47 -0.66
N PHE A 29 7.22 19.64 -1.10
CA PHE A 29 8.03 18.82 -0.20
C PHE A 29 8.95 19.67 0.67
N ARG A 30 9.01 19.34 1.96
CA ARG A 30 9.95 19.89 2.93
C ARG A 30 10.66 18.75 3.65
N GLU A 31 11.98 18.80 3.71
CA GLU A 31 12.77 17.78 4.42
C GLU A 31 12.32 17.67 5.87
N LEU A 32 12.25 16.43 6.38
CA LEU A 32 11.85 16.10 7.77
C LEU A 32 10.40 16.44 8.16
N HIS A 33 9.57 16.95 7.23
CA HIS A 33 8.14 17.23 7.45
C HIS A 33 7.24 16.12 6.89
N ALA A 34 7.34 14.91 7.46
CA ALA A 34 6.69 13.72 6.92
C ALA A 34 5.15 13.83 6.82
N TYR A 35 4.50 14.44 7.82
CA TYR A 35 3.04 14.58 7.84
C TYR A 35 2.55 15.52 6.74
N GLU A 36 3.16 16.70 6.63
CA GLU A 36 2.81 17.71 5.64
C GLU A 36 3.08 17.20 4.23
N ASN A 37 4.24 16.55 4.01
CA ASN A 37 4.58 15.95 2.71
C ASN A 37 3.57 14.88 2.28
N LEU A 38 3.09 14.07 3.23
CA LEU A 38 2.04 13.07 2.98
C LEU A 38 0.73 13.75 2.58
N VAL A 39 0.29 14.76 3.32
CA VAL A 39 -0.95 15.50 3.01
C VAL A 39 -0.84 16.20 1.67
N TYR A 40 0.25 16.93 1.41
CA TYR A 40 0.48 17.61 0.14
C TYR A 40 0.54 16.62 -1.04
N SER A 41 1.15 15.45 -0.84
CA SER A 41 1.18 14.43 -1.89
C SER A 41 -0.23 13.93 -2.20
N PHE A 42 -1.01 13.53 -1.19
CA PHE A 42 -2.35 12.95 -1.39
C PHE A 42 -3.44 13.97 -1.77
N ARG A 43 -3.20 15.28 -1.62
CA ARG A 43 -4.05 16.31 -2.23
C ARG A 43 -4.01 16.27 -3.77
N ARG A 44 -2.93 15.75 -4.36
CA ARG A 44 -2.84 15.54 -5.82
C ARG A 44 -3.64 14.29 -6.18
N ILE A 45 -4.86 14.48 -6.68
CA ILE A 45 -5.79 13.39 -7.04
C ILE A 45 -5.13 12.25 -7.84
N PRO A 46 -4.31 12.51 -8.88
CA PRO A 46 -3.67 11.44 -9.64
C PRO A 46 -2.75 10.56 -8.78
N VAL A 47 -2.04 11.17 -7.82
CA VAL A 47 -1.14 10.45 -6.90
C VAL A 47 -1.96 9.59 -5.93
N SER A 48 -3.03 10.14 -5.36
CA SER A 48 -3.94 9.36 -4.50
C SER A 48 -4.55 8.16 -5.21
N VAL A 49 -5.03 8.32 -6.45
CA VAL A 49 -5.54 7.20 -7.24
C VAL A 49 -4.45 6.15 -7.49
N PHE A 50 -3.23 6.60 -7.84
CA PHE A 50 -2.10 5.69 -8.04
C PHE A 50 -1.79 4.87 -6.78
N TYR A 51 -1.71 5.49 -5.61
CA TYR A 51 -1.49 4.79 -4.34
C TYR A 51 -2.62 3.82 -4.00
N ILE A 52 -3.89 4.18 -4.24
CA ILE A 52 -5.04 3.30 -4.02
C ILE A 52 -4.93 2.04 -4.89
N VAL A 53 -4.66 2.20 -6.18
CA VAL A 53 -4.47 1.07 -7.10
C VAL A 53 -3.27 0.21 -6.66
N ALA A 54 -2.16 0.83 -6.25
CA ALA A 54 -1.00 0.12 -5.74
C ALA A 54 -1.32 -0.71 -4.49
N MET A 55 -2.14 -0.18 -3.57
CA MET A 55 -2.58 -0.93 -2.38
C MET A 55 -3.45 -2.13 -2.75
N LEU A 56 -4.33 -2.02 -3.75
CA LEU A 56 -5.11 -3.16 -4.23
C LEU A 56 -4.21 -4.27 -4.83
N LEU A 57 -3.22 -3.88 -5.63
CA LEU A 57 -2.23 -4.81 -6.18
C LEU A 57 -1.39 -5.47 -5.08
N LEU A 58 -0.98 -4.70 -4.07
CA LEU A 58 -0.29 -5.19 -2.88
C LEU A 58 -1.15 -6.19 -2.11
N GLY A 59 -2.44 -5.89 -1.89
CA GLY A 59 -3.37 -6.80 -1.23
C GLY A 59 -3.47 -8.15 -1.94
N MET A 60 -3.64 -8.14 -3.27
CA MET A 60 -3.63 -9.38 -4.05
C MET A 60 -2.30 -10.13 -3.92
N HIS A 61 -1.17 -9.42 -4.06
CA HIS A 61 0.15 -10.02 -3.94
C HIS A 61 0.40 -10.64 -2.56
N LEU A 62 0.02 -9.96 -1.49
CA LEU A 62 0.17 -10.42 -0.11
C LEU A 62 -0.74 -11.62 0.17
N TYR A 63 -1.99 -11.59 -0.28
CA TYR A 63 -2.88 -12.74 -0.17
C TYR A 63 -2.24 -13.97 -0.80
N HIS A 64 -1.83 -13.88 -2.07
CA HIS A 64 -1.20 -14.99 -2.78
C HIS A 64 0.13 -15.41 -2.16
N GLY A 65 1.00 -14.45 -1.87
CA GLY A 65 2.33 -14.67 -1.31
C GLY A 65 2.27 -15.37 0.04
N LEU A 66 1.41 -14.90 0.93
CA LEU A 66 1.37 -15.40 2.31
C LEU A 66 0.97 -16.87 2.37
N TRP A 67 -0.13 -17.28 1.73
CA TRP A 67 -0.50 -18.70 1.77
C TRP A 67 0.46 -19.58 0.97
N SER A 68 1.01 -19.09 -0.15
CA SER A 68 1.96 -19.87 -0.96
C SER A 68 3.28 -20.11 -0.23
N MET A 69 3.74 -19.13 0.58
CA MET A 69 4.93 -19.27 1.42
C MET A 69 4.76 -20.41 2.44
N PHE A 70 3.60 -20.48 3.11
CA PHE A 70 3.32 -21.59 4.04
C PHE A 70 3.27 -22.94 3.33
N GLN A 71 2.79 -22.99 2.08
CA GLN A 71 2.85 -24.20 1.28
C GLN A 71 4.31 -24.61 0.98
N SER A 72 5.15 -23.67 0.55
CA SER A 72 6.57 -23.92 0.25
C SER A 72 7.38 -24.34 1.48
N MET A 73 7.02 -23.87 2.67
CA MET A 73 7.64 -24.28 3.94
C MET A 73 7.17 -25.65 4.46
N GLY A 74 6.27 -26.33 3.75
CA GLY A 74 5.81 -27.69 4.11
C GLY A 74 4.53 -27.77 4.94
N PHE A 75 3.87 -26.65 5.27
CA PHE A 75 2.58 -26.64 5.99
C PHE A 75 1.38 -27.00 5.10
N SER A 76 1.62 -27.73 4.01
CA SER A 76 0.61 -28.07 3.00
C SER A 76 -0.26 -29.25 3.44
N HIS A 77 -1.27 -28.99 4.27
CA HIS A 77 -2.24 -29.99 4.71
C HIS A 77 -3.69 -29.55 4.46
N PRO A 78 -4.60 -30.43 3.97
CA PRO A 78 -6.00 -30.10 3.71
C PRO A 78 -6.77 -29.49 4.89
N ARG A 79 -6.37 -29.84 6.12
CA ARG A 79 -6.93 -29.29 7.38
C ARG A 79 -6.50 -27.84 7.66
N TYR A 80 -5.24 -27.51 7.43
CA TYR A 80 -4.67 -26.20 7.84
C TYR A 80 -4.72 -25.17 6.72
N MET A 81 -4.61 -25.61 5.47
CA MET A 81 -4.56 -24.72 4.31
C MET A 81 -5.79 -23.80 4.16
N PRO A 82 -7.04 -24.23 4.45
CA PRO A 82 -8.19 -23.33 4.41
C PRO A 82 -8.10 -22.21 5.46
N VAL A 83 -7.55 -22.53 6.65
CA VAL A 83 -7.37 -21.54 7.74
C VAL A 83 -6.29 -20.54 7.36
N ILE A 84 -5.16 -21.00 6.81
CA ILE A 84 -4.06 -20.15 6.35
C ILE A 84 -4.53 -19.20 5.25
N LYS A 85 -5.30 -19.70 4.27
CA LYS A 85 -5.87 -18.85 3.21
C LYS A 85 -6.82 -17.79 3.76
N ARG A 86 -7.70 -18.13 4.71
CA ARG A 86 -8.57 -17.14 5.37
C ARG A 86 -7.77 -16.11 6.15
N ALA A 87 -6.75 -16.53 6.91
CA ALA A 87 -5.87 -15.62 7.63
C ALA A 87 -5.14 -14.66 6.66
N ALA A 88 -4.63 -15.18 5.54
CA ALA A 88 -4.02 -14.36 4.49
C ALA A 88 -5.00 -13.36 3.87
N ALA A 89 -6.25 -13.75 3.67
CA ALA A 89 -7.28 -12.84 3.18
C ALA A 89 -7.57 -11.72 4.18
N TRP A 90 -7.71 -12.03 5.48
CA TRP A 90 -7.91 -11.02 6.52
C TRP A 90 -6.75 -10.04 6.62
N VAL A 91 -5.51 -10.54 6.62
CA VAL A 91 -4.31 -9.69 6.63
C VAL A 91 -4.29 -8.76 5.42
N ALA A 92 -4.56 -9.29 4.21
CA ALA A 92 -4.60 -8.49 3.00
C ALA A 92 -5.69 -7.41 3.06
N ILE A 93 -6.91 -7.76 3.47
CA ILE A 93 -8.04 -6.82 3.57
C ILE A 93 -7.75 -5.71 4.57
N LEU A 94 -7.23 -6.05 5.76
CA LEU A 94 -6.93 -5.07 6.79
C LEU A 94 -5.88 -4.05 6.32
N LEU A 95 -4.82 -4.51 5.66
CA LEU A 95 -3.78 -3.63 5.13
C LEU A 95 -4.32 -2.76 3.99
N VAL A 96 -5.07 -3.34 3.05
CA VAL A 96 -5.68 -2.59 1.94
C VAL A 96 -6.62 -1.49 2.46
N VAL A 97 -7.55 -1.84 3.34
CA VAL A 97 -8.52 -0.88 3.89
C VAL A 97 -7.81 0.18 4.73
N GLY A 98 -6.87 -0.23 5.58
CA GLY A 98 -6.10 0.67 6.42
C GLY A 98 -5.32 1.70 5.60
N PHE A 99 -4.53 1.25 4.62
CA PHE A 99 -3.72 2.17 3.82
C PHE A 99 -4.52 3.00 2.82
N ILE A 100 -5.60 2.46 2.23
CA ILE A 100 -6.50 3.24 1.34
C ILE A 100 -7.27 4.31 2.12
N SER A 101 -7.56 4.09 3.41
CA SER A 101 -8.24 5.08 4.23
C SER A 101 -7.47 6.41 4.33
N ILE A 102 -6.12 6.38 4.24
CA ILE A 102 -5.25 7.55 4.36
C ILE A 102 -5.46 8.56 3.23
N PRO A 103 -5.26 8.21 1.93
CA PRO A 103 -5.51 9.15 0.84
C PRO A 103 -6.98 9.57 0.76
N ILE A 104 -7.94 8.70 1.11
CA ILE A 104 -9.35 9.08 1.18
C ILE A 104 -9.58 10.14 2.27
N ALA A 105 -9.00 9.97 3.46
CA ALA A 105 -9.12 10.93 4.55
C ALA A 105 -8.51 12.29 4.19
N VAL A 106 -7.41 12.31 3.44
CA VAL A 106 -6.82 13.56 2.93
C VAL A 106 -7.72 14.20 1.86
N LEU A 107 -8.19 13.43 0.87
CA LEU A 107 -9.04 13.94 -0.21
C LEU A 107 -10.39 14.49 0.28
N THR A 108 -10.94 13.90 1.35
CA THR A 108 -12.18 14.37 1.98
C THR A 108 -11.97 15.54 2.94
N GLY A 109 -10.72 15.93 3.20
CA GLY A 109 -10.37 16.99 4.16
C GLY A 109 -10.52 16.57 5.63
N LEU A 110 -10.76 15.28 5.93
CA LEU A 110 -10.77 14.76 7.30
C LEU A 110 -9.36 14.86 7.94
N VAL A 111 -8.32 14.70 7.13
CA VAL A 111 -6.91 14.89 7.51
C VAL A 111 -6.33 16.08 6.77
N GLY A 112 -5.66 16.97 7.50
CA GLY A 112 -4.94 18.10 6.92
C GLY A 112 -5.82 19.25 6.45
N SER A 113 -7.04 19.44 6.98
CA SER A 113 -7.89 20.60 6.68
C SER A 113 -7.28 21.95 7.08
N ASN A 114 -6.34 21.94 8.03
CA ASN A 114 -5.66 23.11 8.57
C ASN A 114 -4.25 23.36 7.97
N LEU A 115 -3.88 22.62 6.92
CA LEU A 115 -2.63 22.78 6.16
C LEU A 115 -2.86 23.53 4.85
#